data_AF-A0A832JW11-F1
#
_entry.id   AF-A0A832JW11-F1
#
_cell.length_a   1.000
_cell.length_b   1.000
_cell.length_c   1.000
_cell.angle_alpha   90.00
_cell.angle_beta   90.00
_cell.angle_gamma   90.00
#
_symmetry.space_group_name_H-M   'P 1'
#
loop_
_entity.id
_entity.type
_entity.pdbx_description
1 polymer ?
#
loop_
_entity_poly.entity_id
_entity_poly.type
_entity_poly.pdbx_seq_one_letter_code
_entity_poly.pdbx_strand_id
1 'polypeptide(L)'
;MGGLKKQKVATPTSSAEKSKEVKIVTKHVVTPSDIEKNPRLITLLYIISLARNGISEKALVNLLYLMRESGVNLGYNFIVLGNTPTSKDLLGDLTLLKYAGLVEVSENKKLLITSLGKELLSKTLALLGDQESAIKKLYETLYPKVAPIDVEIDLKSRSRR
;
A
#
# COMPACT_ATOMS: atom_id res chain seq x y z
N MET A 1 0.38 -83.97 17.67
CA MET A 1 -0.47 -83.73 18.86
C MET A 1 -0.02 -82.39 19.44
N GLY A 2 -0.72 -81.26 19.46
CA GLY A 2 -2.09 -80.87 19.16
C GLY A 2 -2.37 -79.55 19.92
N GLY A 3 -3.01 -78.57 19.27
CA GLY A 3 -3.68 -77.41 19.89
C GLY A 3 -2.98 -76.05 19.71
N LEU A 4 -3.49 -75.14 18.84
CA LEU A 4 -4.57 -74.14 19.05
C LEU A 4 -4.01 -72.77 19.52
N LYS A 5 -3.62 -71.85 18.62
CA LYS A 5 -4.36 -70.76 17.89
C LYS A 5 -4.62 -69.45 18.68
N LYS A 6 -4.33 -68.32 17.98
CA LYS A 6 -4.84 -66.90 18.05
C LYS A 6 -3.82 -65.87 18.59
N GLN A 7 -3.65 -64.64 18.07
CA GLN A 7 -4.20 -63.91 16.91
C GLN A 7 -3.35 -62.64 16.62
N LYS A 8 -3.40 -62.19 15.35
CA LYS A 8 -3.02 -60.89 14.73
C LYS A 8 -2.71 -59.69 15.65
N VAL A 9 -1.64 -58.96 15.32
CA VAL A 9 -1.68 -57.49 15.29
C VAL A 9 -1.01 -56.99 14.00
N ALA A 10 -1.72 -56.05 13.37
CA ALA A 10 -1.48 -55.50 12.05
C ALA A 10 -0.21 -54.65 11.97
N THR A 11 0.46 -54.71 10.80
CA THR A 11 1.31 -53.64 10.28
C THR A 11 0.47 -52.39 9.98
N PRO A 12 0.85 -51.20 10.48
CA PRO A 12 0.48 -49.97 9.82
C PRO A 12 1.61 -49.55 8.87
N THR A 13 1.22 -49.47 7.61
CA THR A 13 1.89 -48.75 6.52
C THR A 13 2.36 -47.36 6.94
N SER A 14 3.58 -47.04 6.54
CA SER A 14 4.19 -45.71 6.61
C SER A 14 3.33 -44.65 5.90
N SER A 15 2.70 -43.76 6.67
CA SER A 15 2.24 -42.47 6.17
C SER A 15 3.31 -41.44 6.46
N ALA A 16 4.06 -41.06 5.43
CA ALA A 16 4.97 -39.93 5.48
C ALA A 16 4.17 -38.63 5.65
N GLU A 17 4.08 -38.14 6.89
CA GLU A 17 3.54 -36.83 7.20
C GLU A 17 4.48 -35.77 6.65
N LYS A 18 4.09 -35.12 5.55
CA LYS A 18 4.71 -33.88 5.09
C LYS A 18 4.49 -32.79 6.14
N SER A 19 5.45 -32.64 7.05
CA SER A 19 5.51 -31.51 7.96
C SER A 19 5.58 -30.23 7.12
N LYS A 20 4.52 -29.41 7.18
CA LYS A 20 4.52 -28.07 6.59
C LYS A 20 5.58 -27.25 7.32
N GLU A 21 6.72 -27.02 6.68
CA GLU A 21 7.71 -26.07 7.18
C GLU A 21 7.05 -24.69 7.29
N VAL A 22 6.86 -24.23 8.53
CA VAL A 22 6.41 -22.88 8.81
C VAL A 22 7.59 -21.95 8.51
N LYS A 23 7.61 -21.34 7.32
CA LYS A 23 8.52 -20.23 7.01
C LYS A 23 8.07 -19.00 7.81
N ILE A 24 8.67 -18.81 8.98
CA ILE A 24 8.54 -17.57 9.74
C ILE A 24 9.33 -16.50 8.97
N VAL A 25 8.61 -15.66 8.22
CA VAL A 25 9.19 -14.48 7.59
C VAL A 25 9.14 -13.35 8.61
N THR A 26 10.29 -13.03 9.20
CA THR A 26 10.45 -11.85 10.05
C THR A 26 10.36 -10.59 9.18
N LYS A 27 9.17 -9.97 9.14
CA LYS A 27 9.02 -8.62 8.57
C LYS A 27 9.43 -7.62 9.64
N HIS A 28 10.40 -6.77 9.35
CA HIS A 28 10.72 -5.62 10.20
C HIS A 28 9.45 -4.78 10.39
N VAL A 29 9.04 -4.57 11.64
CA VAL A 29 7.90 -3.72 11.96
C VAL A 29 8.33 -2.28 11.72
N VAL A 30 7.75 -1.64 10.72
CA VAL A 30 8.03 -0.23 10.41
C VAL A 30 7.23 0.61 11.39
N THR A 31 7.92 1.46 12.13
CA THR A 31 7.31 2.30 13.17
C THR A 31 6.96 3.67 12.62
N PRO A 32 6.00 4.40 13.23
CA PRO A 32 5.73 5.80 12.89
C PRO A 32 6.98 6.69 12.95
N SER A 33 7.91 6.40 13.87
CA SER A 33 9.18 7.14 14.00
C SER A 33 10.13 6.98 12.82
N ASP A 34 10.04 5.87 12.08
CA ASP A 34 10.81 5.67 10.83
C ASP A 34 10.25 6.54 9.69
N ILE A 35 8.95 6.84 9.75
CA ILE A 35 8.22 7.64 8.77
C ILE A 35 8.48 9.13 8.97
N GLU A 36 8.52 9.60 10.22
CA GLU A 36 8.83 10.99 10.57
C GLU A 36 10.18 11.49 10.06
N LYS A 37 11.14 10.57 9.86
CA LYS A 37 12.48 10.89 9.36
C LYS A 37 12.60 10.81 7.84
N ASN A 38 11.55 10.35 7.15
CA ASN A 38 11.56 10.12 5.72
C ASN A 38 10.68 11.17 5.00
N PRO A 39 11.30 12.22 4.40
CA PRO A 39 10.55 13.27 3.74
C PRO A 39 9.72 12.76 2.54
N ARG A 40 10.14 11.67 1.90
CA ARG A 40 9.40 11.07 0.79
C ARG A 40 8.08 10.45 1.27
N LEU A 41 8.08 9.78 2.42
CA LEU A 41 6.87 9.21 3.01
C LEU A 41 5.94 10.29 3.54
N ILE A 42 6.48 11.34 4.17
CA ILE A 42 5.70 12.51 4.61
C ILE A 42 5.03 13.18 3.39
N THR A 43 5.79 13.38 2.30
CA THR A 43 5.28 13.94 1.05
C THR A 43 4.14 13.10 0.47
N LEU A 44 4.32 11.78 0.40
CA LEU A 44 3.29 10.87 -0.08
C LEU A 44 2.02 10.91 0.79
N LEU A 45 2.19 10.86 2.11
CA LEU A 45 1.08 10.94 3.06
C LEU A 45 0.33 12.27 2.92
N TYR A 46 1.06 13.38 2.74
CA TYR A 46 0.46 14.69 2.48
C TYR A 46 -0.34 14.70 1.18
N ILE A 47 0.18 14.15 0.08
CA ILE A 47 -0.56 14.12 -1.20
C ILE A 47 -1.85 13.30 -1.08
N ILE A 48 -1.82 12.17 -0.37
CA ILE A 48 -3.03 11.38 -0.09
C ILE A 48 -4.02 12.19 0.77
N SER A 49 -3.54 12.99 1.72
CA SER A 49 -4.38 13.82 2.59
C SER A 49 -5.21 14.87 1.86
N LEU A 50 -4.75 15.34 0.69
CA LEU A 50 -5.45 16.34 -0.10
C LEU A 50 -6.72 15.79 -0.76
N ALA A 51 -6.83 14.47 -0.90
CA ALA A 51 -8.01 13.82 -1.46
C ALA A 51 -9.11 13.66 -0.41
N ARG A 52 -10.07 14.61 -0.38
CA ARG A 52 -11.18 14.62 0.60
C ARG A 52 -11.95 13.31 0.71
N ASN A 53 -12.19 12.64 -0.42
CA ASN A 53 -12.94 11.38 -0.48
C ASN A 53 -12.01 10.17 -0.70
N GLY A 54 -10.72 10.34 -0.40
CA GLY A 54 -9.66 9.39 -0.74
C GLY A 54 -9.36 9.33 -2.24
N ILE A 55 -8.31 8.61 -2.57
CA ILE A 55 -7.83 8.42 -3.95
C ILE A 55 -7.45 6.96 -4.18
N SER A 56 -7.90 6.36 -5.27
CA SER A 56 -7.49 5.00 -5.64
C SER A 56 -5.99 4.95 -5.95
N GLU A 57 -5.36 3.80 -5.69
CA GLU A 57 -3.94 3.60 -5.96
C GLU A 57 -3.59 3.87 -7.43
N LYS A 58 -4.46 3.46 -8.37
CA LYS A 58 -4.30 3.73 -9.81
C LYS A 58 -4.29 5.23 -10.09
N ALA A 59 -5.23 6.00 -9.55
CA ALA A 59 -5.28 7.45 -9.75
C ALA A 59 -4.08 8.15 -9.10
N LEU A 60 -3.65 7.71 -7.91
CA LEU A 60 -2.49 8.25 -7.21
C LEU A 60 -1.19 8.06 -7.99
N VAL A 61 -0.95 6.86 -8.53
CA VAL A 61 0.25 6.59 -9.34
C VAL A 61 0.30 7.51 -10.57
N ASN A 62 -0.84 7.70 -11.24
CA ASN A 62 -0.95 8.62 -12.37
C ASN A 62 -0.73 10.08 -11.95
N LEU A 63 -1.28 10.50 -10.80
CA LEU A 63 -1.10 11.85 -10.27
C LEU A 63 0.37 12.16 -9.98
N LEU A 64 1.06 11.25 -9.28
CA LEU A 64 2.47 11.42 -8.93
C LEU A 64 3.36 11.37 -10.18
N TYR A 65 3.01 10.56 -11.18
CA TYR A 65 3.67 10.60 -12.48
C TYR A 65 3.52 11.97 -13.15
N LEU A 66 2.31 12.53 -13.23
CA LEU A 66 2.09 13.87 -13.81
C LEU A 66 2.80 14.98 -13.03
N MET A 67 2.85 14.88 -11.70
CA MET A 67 3.62 15.81 -10.86
C MET A 67 5.12 15.76 -11.18
N ARG A 68 5.67 14.56 -11.40
CA ARG A 68 7.05 14.37 -11.83
C ARG A 68 7.30 14.97 -13.21
N GLU A 69 6.42 14.74 -14.18
CA GLU A 69 6.50 15.36 -15.51
C GLU A 69 6.40 16.89 -15.45
N SER A 70 5.76 17.43 -14.41
CA SER A 70 5.69 18.88 -14.15
C SER A 70 6.94 19.43 -13.44
N GLY A 71 7.98 18.62 -13.28
CA GLY A 71 9.29 19.02 -12.73
C GLY A 71 9.48 18.80 -11.23
N VAL A 72 8.51 18.23 -10.52
CA VAL A 72 8.67 17.95 -9.07
C VAL A 72 9.40 16.63 -8.86
N ASN A 73 10.51 16.69 -8.12
CA ASN A 73 11.21 15.48 -7.72
C ASN A 73 10.58 14.85 -6.47
N LEU A 74 9.79 13.80 -6.68
CA LEU A 74 9.14 13.04 -5.60
C LEU A 74 9.98 11.84 -5.10
N GLY A 75 11.17 11.60 -5.67
CA GLY A 75 12.03 10.48 -5.28
C GLY A 75 11.51 9.09 -5.68
N TYR A 76 10.61 9.01 -6.66
CA TYR A 76 10.07 7.77 -7.22
C TYR A 76 10.52 7.55 -8.66
N ASN A 77 10.96 6.33 -8.95
CA ASN A 77 11.23 5.90 -10.31
C ASN A 77 9.96 5.33 -10.93
N PHE A 78 9.52 5.94 -12.04
CA PHE A 78 8.37 5.47 -12.80
C PHE A 78 8.80 4.76 -14.08
N ILE A 79 8.15 3.63 -14.34
CA ILE A 79 8.19 2.91 -15.62
C ILE A 79 6.80 3.00 -16.21
N VAL A 80 6.70 3.36 -17.50
CA VAL A 80 5.45 3.41 -18.23
C VAL A 80 5.30 2.16 -19.10
N LEU A 81 4.26 1.38 -18.85
CA LEU A 81 3.90 0.22 -19.66
C LEU A 81 2.66 0.56 -20.49
N GLY A 82 2.84 0.78 -21.79
CA GLY A 82 1.81 1.36 -22.65
C GLY A 82 1.48 2.77 -22.19
N ASN A 83 0.25 2.97 -21.67
CA ASN A 83 -0.19 4.26 -21.09
C ASN A 83 -0.34 4.21 -19.56
N THR A 84 0.19 3.17 -18.90
CA THR A 84 0.04 3.01 -17.45
C THR A 84 1.38 3.22 -16.74
N PRO A 85 1.55 4.33 -15.98
CA PRO A 85 2.72 4.51 -15.14
C PRO A 85 2.67 3.52 -13.96
N THR A 86 3.84 3.04 -13.57
CA THR A 86 4.03 2.14 -12.42
C THR A 86 5.31 2.50 -11.69
N SER A 87 5.37 2.29 -10.37
CA SER A 87 6.58 2.49 -9.59
C SER A 87 6.64 1.48 -8.45
N LYS A 88 7.71 0.67 -8.41
CA LYS A 88 7.94 -0.30 -7.34
C LYS A 88 8.22 0.39 -6.01
N ASP A 89 8.96 1.50 -6.07
CA ASP A 89 9.31 2.32 -4.90
C ASP A 89 8.05 2.89 -4.25
N LEU A 90 7.14 3.46 -5.06
CA LEU A 90 5.85 3.98 -4.59
C LEU A 90 4.98 2.88 -3.98
N LEU A 91 4.91 1.69 -4.60
CA LEU A 91 4.17 0.56 -4.06
C LEU A 91 4.73 0.12 -2.69
N GLY A 92 6.06 0.11 -2.55
CA GLY A 92 6.74 -0.16 -1.29
C GLY A 92 6.34 0.85 -0.22
N ASP A 93 6.46 2.13 -0.52
CA ASP A 93 6.13 3.23 0.40
C ASP A 93 4.64 3.23 0.79
N LEU A 94 3.73 2.99 -0.15
CA LEU A 94 2.30 2.81 0.15
C LEU A 94 2.06 1.62 1.08
N THR A 95 2.80 0.53 0.89
CA THR A 95 2.70 -0.65 1.77
C THR A 95 3.19 -0.33 3.18
N LEU A 96 4.27 0.43 3.30
CA LEU A 96 4.79 0.91 4.59
C LEU A 96 3.77 1.79 5.32
N LEU A 97 3.18 2.77 4.63
CA LEU A 97 2.15 3.64 5.21
C LEU A 97 0.91 2.87 5.67
N LYS A 98 0.50 1.83 4.91
CA LYS A 98 -0.60 0.93 5.28
C LYS A 98 -0.25 0.09 6.51
N TYR A 99 0.94 -0.50 6.55
CA TYR A 99 1.39 -1.32 7.67
C TYR A 99 1.60 -0.53 8.96
N ALA A 100 2.03 0.74 8.84
CA ALA A 100 2.12 1.64 9.97
C ALA A 100 0.75 2.19 10.43
N GLY A 101 -0.34 1.85 9.75
CA GLY A 101 -1.69 2.30 10.08
C GLY A 101 -1.95 3.78 9.80
N LEU A 102 -1.12 4.44 8.99
CA LEU A 102 -1.28 5.87 8.64
C LEU A 102 -2.22 6.06 7.45
N VAL A 103 -2.30 5.05 6.59
CA VAL A 103 -3.18 5.01 5.43
C VAL A 103 -4.00 3.72 5.48
N GLU A 104 -5.29 3.82 5.19
CA GLU A 104 -6.17 2.67 5.04
C GLU A 104 -6.77 2.62 3.63
N VAL A 105 -7.28 1.44 3.27
CA VAL A 105 -7.99 1.25 2.01
C VAL A 105 -9.47 1.15 2.32
N SER A 106 -10.24 2.09 1.82
CA SER A 106 -11.68 2.09 1.95
C SER A 106 -12.30 0.93 1.20
N GLU A 107 -13.54 0.69 1.55
CA GLU A 107 -14.48 -0.20 0.90
C GLU A 107 -14.56 -0.04 -0.64
N ASN A 108 -14.34 1.17 -1.16
CA ASN A 108 -14.34 1.48 -2.60
C ASN A 108 -12.93 1.50 -3.20
N LYS A 109 -11.96 0.87 -2.52
CA LYS A 109 -10.55 0.78 -2.91
C LYS A 109 -9.84 2.13 -2.97
N LYS A 110 -10.27 3.11 -2.16
CA LYS A 110 -9.63 4.41 -2.06
C LYS A 110 -8.69 4.47 -0.87
N LEU A 111 -7.51 5.03 -1.06
CA LEU A 111 -6.57 5.35 0.00
C LEU A 111 -7.09 6.54 0.78
N LEU A 112 -7.21 6.38 2.09
CA LEU A 112 -7.60 7.41 3.04
C LEU A 112 -6.51 7.52 4.11
N ILE A 113 -6.23 8.73 4.57
CA ILE A 113 -5.40 8.89 5.77
C ILE A 113 -6.24 8.56 7.01
N THR A 114 -5.65 7.84 7.95
CA THR A 114 -6.28 7.54 9.24
C THR A 114 -6.14 8.73 10.21
N SER A 115 -6.76 8.63 11.39
CA SER A 115 -6.51 9.60 12.47
C SER A 115 -5.04 9.68 12.87
N LEU A 116 -4.34 8.54 12.90
CA LEU A 116 -2.89 8.48 13.15
C LEU A 116 -2.10 9.17 12.03
N GLY A 117 -2.49 8.97 10.77
CA GLY A 117 -1.89 9.67 9.63
C GLY A 117 -2.05 11.18 9.71
N LYS A 118 -3.22 11.66 10.14
CA LYS A 118 -3.48 13.10 10.36
C LYS A 118 -2.62 13.68 11.48
N GLU A 119 -2.50 12.95 12.60
CA GLU A 119 -1.68 13.38 13.73
C GLU A 119 -0.19 13.43 13.40
N LEU A 120 0.31 12.43 12.66
CA LEU A 120 1.70 12.44 12.21
C LEU A 120 1.94 13.62 11.27
N LEU A 121 1.06 13.83 10.28
CA LEU A 121 1.16 14.97 9.38
C LEU A 121 1.17 16.29 10.12
N SER A 122 0.31 16.52 11.11
CA SER A 122 0.28 17.81 11.82
C SER A 122 1.60 18.14 12.53
N LYS A 123 2.38 17.13 12.92
CA LYS A 123 3.71 17.29 13.52
C LYS A 123 4.82 17.44 12.48
N THR A 124 4.69 16.79 11.33
CA THR A 124 5.77 16.72 10.32
C THR A 124 5.57 17.63 9.12
N LEU A 125 4.40 18.25 8.94
CA LEU A 125 4.08 19.02 7.74
C LEU A 125 5.07 20.16 7.50
N ALA A 126 5.50 20.82 8.57
CA ALA A 126 6.48 21.90 8.52
C ALA A 126 7.84 21.46 7.92
N LEU A 127 8.17 20.15 7.95
CA LEU A 127 9.39 19.60 7.34
C LEU A 127 9.38 19.70 5.81
N LEU A 128 8.21 19.88 5.18
CA LEU A 128 8.09 20.08 3.74
C LEU A 128 8.48 21.51 3.31
N GLY A 129 8.43 22.48 4.22
CA GLY A 129 8.72 23.89 3.92
C GLY A 129 7.97 24.41 2.69
N ASP A 130 8.68 25.08 1.78
CA ASP A 130 8.10 25.65 0.56
C ASP A 130 7.45 24.61 -0.38
N GLN A 131 7.89 23.35 -0.31
CA GLN A 131 7.35 22.26 -1.13
C GLN A 131 5.87 22.00 -0.83
N GLU A 132 5.42 22.23 0.41
CA GLU A 132 4.02 22.00 0.78
C GLU A 132 3.07 22.78 -0.14
N SER A 133 3.32 24.08 -0.29
CA SER A 133 2.49 24.97 -1.10
C SER A 133 2.54 24.62 -2.60
N ALA A 134 3.72 24.21 -3.09
CA ALA A 134 3.92 23.81 -4.48
C ALA A 134 3.18 22.49 -4.79
N ILE A 135 3.30 21.50 -3.90
CA ILE A 135 2.60 20.22 -4.00
C ILE A 135 1.09 20.44 -4.01
N LYS A 136 0.57 21.29 -3.10
CA LYS A 136 -0.87 21.58 -3.03
C LYS A 136 -1.40 22.22 -4.32
N LYS A 137 -0.69 23.23 -4.85
CA LYS A 137 -1.07 23.89 -6.11
C LYS A 137 -1.06 22.91 -7.30
N LEU A 138 -0.04 22.07 -7.37
CA LEU A 138 0.05 21.04 -8.41
C LEU A 138 -1.03 19.98 -8.26
N TYR A 139 -1.36 19.57 -7.04
CA TYR A 139 -2.47 18.68 -6.77
C TYR A 139 -3.77 19.25 -7.30
N GLU A 140 -4.11 20.50 -6.96
CA GLU A 140 -5.34 21.16 -7.41
C GLU A 140 -5.41 21.28 -8.95
N THR A 141 -4.25 21.44 -9.60
CA THR A 141 -4.14 21.53 -11.07
C THR A 141 -4.24 20.17 -11.76
N LEU A 142 -3.64 19.13 -11.19
CA LEU A 142 -3.46 17.82 -11.84
C LEU A 142 -4.52 16.79 -11.44
N TYR A 143 -5.09 16.88 -10.24
CA TYR A 143 -6.13 15.97 -9.76
C TYR A 143 -7.33 15.86 -10.73
N PRO A 144 -7.85 16.96 -11.32
CA PRO A 144 -8.93 16.87 -12.30
C PRO A 144 -8.60 15.97 -13.51
N LYS A 145 -7.32 15.84 -13.88
CA LYS A 145 -6.88 14.97 -15.00
C LYS A 145 -6.92 13.49 -14.66
N VAL A 146 -6.82 13.14 -13.37
CA VAL A 146 -6.86 11.74 -12.89
C VAL A 146 -8.19 11.37 -12.23
N ALA A 147 -9.08 12.34 -11.98
CA ALA A 147 -10.39 12.09 -11.40
C ALA A 147 -11.24 11.05 -12.18
N PRO A 148 -11.24 11.01 -13.54
CA PRO A 148 -11.95 9.96 -14.26
C PRO A 148 -11.42 8.55 -13.97
N ILE A 149 -10.10 8.41 -13.78
CA ILE A 149 -9.44 7.15 -13.41
C ILE A 149 -9.92 6.72 -12.02
N ASP A 150 -10.09 7.68 -11.10
CA ASP A 150 -10.56 7.39 -9.74
C ASP A 150 -12.02 6.91 -9.72
N VAL A 151 -12.88 7.54 -10.52
CA VAL A 151 -14.28 7.14 -10.68
C VAL A 151 -14.41 5.75 -11.30
N GLU A 152 -13.57 5.41 -12.29
CA GLU A 152 -13.51 4.07 -12.91
C GLU A 152 -13.32 2.97 -11.84
N ILE A 153 -12.42 3.19 -10.88
CA ILE A 153 -12.14 2.24 -9.81
C ILE A 153 -13.31 2.13 -8.84
N ASP A 154 -13.93 3.26 -8.46
CA ASP A 154 -15.10 3.27 -7.59
C ASP A 154 -16.25 2.44 -8.20
N LEU A 155 -16.58 2.68 -9.47
CA LEU A 155 -17.63 1.92 -10.18
C LEU A 155 -17.33 0.41 -10.25
N LYS A 156 -16.08 0.04 -10.56
CA LYS A 156 -15.64 -1.37 -10.59
C LYS A 156 -15.69 -2.03 -9.21
N SER A 157 -15.55 -1.25 -8.14
CA SER A 157 -15.61 -1.77 -6.78
C SER A 157 -17.06 -2.06 -6.36
N ARG A 158 -18.01 -1.21 -6.76
CA ARG A 158 -19.45 -1.37 -6.49
C ARG A 158 -20.06 -2.53 -7.27
N SER A 159 -19.70 -2.69 -8.55
CA SER A 159 -20.20 -3.78 -9.39
C SER A 159 -19.80 -5.20 -8.93
N ARG A 160 -18.85 -5.31 -7.99
CA ARG A 160 -18.37 -6.60 -7.45
C ARG A 160 -18.97 -6.95 -6.09
N ARG A 161 -19.84 -6.09 -5.55
CA ARG A 161 -20.63 -6.35 -4.35
C ARG A 161 -22.00 -6.88 -4.75
#